data_AF-A0AAW0IWA9-F1
#
_entry.id   AF-A0AAW0IWA9-F1
#
_cell.length_a   1.000
_cell.length_b   1.000
_cell.length_c   1.000
_cell.angle_alpha   90.00
_cell.angle_beta   90.00
_cell.angle_gamma   90.00
#
_symmetry.space_group_name_H-M   'P 1'
#
loop_
_entity.id
_entity.type
_entity.pdbx_description
1 polymer ?
#
loop_
_entity_poly.entity_id
_entity_poly.type
_entity_poly.pdbx_seq_one_letter_code
_entity_poly.pdbx_strand_id
1 'polypeptide(L)' 'MLLLAAWAIVAIENPAVITVISSRVSWPVSHMKFAAATGATPIAGHFPPGAFTNQIQTALGEPWLQVVTNTRADQQPIT' A
#
# COMPACT_ATOMS: atom_id res chain seq x y z
N MET A 1 -6.79 -12.63 13.84
CA MET A 1 -6.82 -11.91 12.55
C MET A 1 -5.51 -11.17 12.26
N LEU A 2 -4.93 -10.42 13.21
CA LEU A 2 -3.66 -9.70 13.00
C LEU A 2 -2.47 -10.62 12.63
N LEU A 3 -2.34 -11.78 13.29
CA LEU A 3 -1.25 -12.72 13.01
C LEU A 3 -1.29 -13.28 11.58
N LEU A 4 -2.50 -13.58 11.06
CA LEU A 4 -2.64 -14.13 9.71
C LEU A 4 -2.16 -13.13 8.65
N ALA A 5 -2.49 -11.84 8.82
CA ALA A 5 -2.00 -10.78 7.94
C ALA A 5 -0.47 -10.63 8.02
N ALA A 6 0.11 -10.73 9.22
CA ALA A 6 1.56 -10.67 9.40
C ALA A 6 2.27 -11.83 8.69
N TRP A 7 1.71 -13.04 8.73
CA TRP A 7 2.27 -14.20 8.01
C TRP A 7 2.23 -14.00 6.49
N ALA A 8 1.14 -13.44 5.95
CA ALA A 8 1.06 -13.12 4.53
C ALA A 8 2.11 -12.08 4.09
N ILE A 9 2.42 -11.11 4.94
CA ILE A 9 3.45 -10.10 4.70
C ILE A 9 4.86 -10.73 4.74
N VAL A 10 5.14 -11.56 5.76
CA VAL A 10 6.46 -12.22 5.92
C VAL A 10 6.74 -13.26 4.83
N ALA A 11 5.71 -13.86 4.25
CA ALA A 11 5.86 -14.84 3.17
C ALA A 11 6.38 -14.25 1.85
N ILE A 12 6.39 -12.91 1.70
CA ILE A 12 6.86 -12.24 0.49
C ILE A 12 8.35 -11.92 0.64
N GLU A 13 9.18 -12.49 -0.25
CA GLU A 13 10.64 -12.32 -0.22
C GLU A 13 11.10 -10.90 -0.55
N ASN A 14 10.42 -10.25 -1.51
CA ASN A 14 10.72 -8.87 -1.91
C ASN A 14 9.71 -7.90 -1.29
N PRO A 15 10.05 -7.16 -0.22
CA PRO A 15 9.08 -6.28 0.43
C PRO A 15 8.67 -5.09 -0.45
N ALA A 16 9.44 -4.73 -1.48
CA ALA A 16 9.12 -3.61 -2.36
C ALA A 16 7.84 -3.83 -3.20
N VAL A 17 7.43 -5.10 -3.42
CA VAL A 17 6.16 -5.44 -4.10
C VAL A 17 4.95 -5.32 -3.17
N ILE A 18 5.16 -4.99 -1.90
CA ILE A 18 4.09 -4.72 -0.94
C ILE A 18 3.83 -3.22 -0.93
N THR A 19 2.57 -2.83 -1.09
CA THR A 19 2.18 -1.42 -1.09
C THR A 19 1.24 -1.11 0.06
N VAL A 20 1.53 -0.04 0.80
CA VAL A 20 0.77 0.39 1.97
C VAL A 20 0.08 1.71 1.64
N ILE A 21 -1.25 1.74 1.69
CA ILE A 21 -2.06 2.84 1.15
C ILE A 21 -2.89 3.51 2.26
N SER A 22 -2.83 4.84 2.28
CA SER A 22 -3.70 5.65 3.12
C SER A 22 -3.98 7.02 2.52
N SER A 23 -5.25 7.32 2.27
CA SER A 23 -5.73 8.65 1.86
C SER A 23 -6.00 9.61 3.01
N ARG A 24 -5.88 9.17 4.26
CA ARG A 24 -6.13 10.06 5.41
C ARG A 24 -5.04 11.13 5.53
N VAL A 25 -5.48 12.37 5.37
CA VAL A 25 -4.66 13.58 5.58
C VAL A 25 -4.58 13.97 7.07
N SER A 26 -5.52 13.51 7.91
CA SER A 26 -5.46 13.70 9.36
C SER A 26 -4.51 12.68 10.00
N TRP A 27 -3.31 13.14 10.41
CA TRP A 27 -2.20 12.36 11.00
C TRP A 27 -2.66 11.13 11.83
N PRO A 28 -2.08 9.92 11.62
CA PRO A 28 -0.63 9.68 11.74
C PRO A 28 0.03 9.03 10.51
N VAL A 29 1.32 9.34 10.32
CA VAL A 29 2.30 8.69 9.39
C VAL A 29 2.59 7.22 9.70
N SER A 30 1.63 6.52 10.31
CA SER A 30 1.72 5.12 10.71
C SER A 30 2.00 4.21 9.51
N HIS A 31 1.35 4.44 8.37
CA HIS A 31 1.58 3.69 7.14
C HIS A 31 3.00 3.92 6.59
N MET A 32 3.52 5.15 6.67
CA MET A 32 4.88 5.47 6.22
C MET A 32 5.94 4.88 7.15
N LYS A 33 5.71 4.91 8.47
CA LYS A 33 6.57 4.25 9.47
C LYS A 33 6.54 2.73 9.33
N PHE A 34 5.36 2.16 9.09
CA PHE A 34 5.18 0.74 8.83
C PHE A 34 5.94 0.32 7.57
N ALA A 35 5.76 1.06 6.47
CA ALA A 35 6.47 0.83 5.22
C ALA A 35 7.98 0.95 5.39
N ALA A 36 8.48 1.95 6.12
CA ALA A 36 9.89 2.08 6.43
C ALA A 36 10.44 0.94 7.29
N ALA A 37 9.63 0.38 8.20
CA ALA A 37 10.03 -0.74 9.06
C ALA A 37 10.03 -2.09 8.33
N THR A 38 9.14 -2.28 7.35
CA THR A 38 9.05 -3.53 6.56
C THR A 38 9.78 -3.48 5.22
N GLY A 39 10.20 -2.30 4.75
CA GLY A 39 10.75 -2.09 3.41
C GLY A 39 9.68 -2.06 2.30
N ALA A 40 8.41 -1.91 2.67
CA ALA A 40 7.29 -1.80 1.74
C ALA A 40 7.21 -0.40 1.10
N THR A 41 6.45 -0.28 0.02
CA THR A 41 6.26 0.98 -0.72
C THR A 41 5.06 1.76 -0.15
N PRO A 42 5.25 2.94 0.47
CA PRO A 42 4.13 3.73 0.97
C PRO A 42 3.50 4.58 -0.15
N ILE A 43 2.16 4.60 -0.21
CA ILE A 43 1.39 5.57 -0.99
C ILE A 43 0.57 6.42 -0.01
N ALA A 44 0.97 7.69 0.11
CA ALA A 44 0.35 8.66 0.99
C ALA A 44 -0.55 9.62 0.22
N GLY A 45 -1.72 9.91 0.79
CA GLY A 45 -2.63 10.91 0.23
C GLY A 45 -3.47 10.38 -0.93
N HIS A 46 -3.72 11.24 -1.92
CA HIS A 46 -4.59 10.89 -3.04
C HIS A 46 -3.97 9.82 -3.92
N PHE A 47 -4.67 8.69 -4.08
CA PHE A 47 -4.24 7.60 -4.94
C PHE A 47 -4.41 8.01 -6.42
N PRO A 48 -3.33 8.06 -7.23
CA PRO A 48 -3.45 8.46 -8.62
C PRO A 48 -4.28 7.45 -9.42
N PRO A 49 -5.24 7.91 -10.25
CA PRO A 49 -5.99 7.00 -11.12
C PRO A 49 -5.04 6.34 -12.11
N GLY A 50 -5.16 5.03 -12.23
CA GLY A 50 -4.31 4.23 -13.11
C GLY A 50 -2.94 3.84 -12.54
N ALA A 51 -2.63 4.12 -11.28
CA ALA A 51 -1.30 3.81 -10.71
C ALA A 51 -0.93 2.32 -10.72
N PHE A 52 -1.92 1.43 -10.84
CA PHE A 52 -1.71 -0.02 -10.98
C PHE A 52 -2.03 -0.58 -12.37
N THR A 53 -2.69 0.20 -13.23
CA THR A 53 -3.23 -0.30 -14.51
C THR A 53 -2.65 0.42 -15.74
N ASN A 54 -2.09 1.62 -15.55
CA ASN A 54 -1.55 2.43 -16.64
C ASN A 54 -0.04 2.26 -16.73
N GLN A 55 0.41 1.43 -17.68
CA GLN A 55 1.82 1.15 -17.94
C GLN A 55 2.64 2.35 -18.43
N ILE A 56 1.98 3.44 -18.82
CA ILE A 56 2.65 4.69 -19.25
C ILE A 56 3.12 5.50 -18.04
N GLN A 57 2.54 5.30 -16.86
CA GLN A 57 2.92 6.05 -15.66
C GLN A 57 4.27 5.58 -15.12
N THR A 58 5.20 6.52 -14.94
CA THR A 58 6.52 6.26 -14.31
C THR A 58 6.40 5.77 -12.86
N ALA A 59 5.29 6.06 -12.20
CA ALA A 59 4.97 5.61 -10.84
C ALA A 59 4.17 4.29 -10.80
N LEU A 60 4.12 3.54 -11.92
CA LEU A 60 3.53 2.20 -11.93
C LEU A 60 4.31 1.31 -10.96
N GLY A 61 3.67 0.96 -9.85
CA GLY A 61 4.08 -0.17 -9.03
C GLY A 61 3.09 -1.30 -9.26
N GLU A 62 3.53 -2.51 -9.56
CA GLU A 62 2.65 -3.68 -9.61
C GLU A 62 2.70 -4.39 -8.24
N PRO A 63 1.84 -4.02 -7.27
CA PRO A 63 1.87 -4.64 -5.96
C PRO A 63 1.35 -6.07 -6.01
N TRP A 64 2.04 -6.98 -5.34
CA TRP A 64 1.54 -8.34 -5.11
C TRP A 64 0.67 -8.41 -3.86
N LEU A 65 0.86 -7.46 -2.94
CA LEU A 65 0.07 -7.34 -1.72
C LEU A 65 -0.20 -5.86 -1.42
N GLN A 66 -1.46 -5.55 -1.12
CA GLN A 66 -1.89 -4.22 -0.72
C GLN A 66 -2.36 -4.22 0.73
N VAL A 67 -1.84 -3.28 1.52
CA VAL A 67 -2.27 -3.03 2.90
C VAL A 67 -3.01 -1.69 2.94
N VAL A 68 -4.32 -1.73 3.18
CA VAL A 68 -5.19 -0.55 3.10
C VAL A 68 -5.67 -0.15 4.49
N THR A 69 -5.54 1.13 4.84
CA THR A 69 -5.97 1.64 6.15
C THR A 69 -7.48 1.90 6.26
N ASN A 70 -8.14 2.28 5.16
CA ASN A 70 -9.59 2.49 5.16
C ASN A 70 -10.20 2.12 3.81
N THR A 71 -10.92 1.00 3.75
CA THR A 71 -11.49 0.50 2.49
C THR A 71 -12.52 1.42 1.84
N ARG A 72 -13.17 2.31 2.62
CA ARG A 72 -14.16 3.26 2.09
C ARG A 72 -13.51 4.51 1.50
N ALA A 73 -12.50 5.05 2.15
CA ALA A 73 -11.77 6.23 1.67
C ALA A 73 -10.78 5.85 0.55
N ASP A 74 -10.17 4.68 0.66
CA ASP A 74 -9.19 4.12 -0.28
C ASP A 74 -9.87 3.10 -1.21
N GLN A 75 -11.09 3.38 -1.67
CA GLN A 75 -11.86 2.42 -2.49
C GLN A 75 -11.30 2.28 -3.92
N GLN A 76 -10.66 3.34 -4.43
CA GLN A 76 -10.08 3.38 -5.77
C GLN A 76 -8.95 2.35 -5.99
N PRO A 77 -7.96 2.17 -5.11
CA PRO A 77 -6.92 1.13 -5.28
C PRO A 77 -7.42 -0.31 -5.10
N ILE A 78 -8.64 -0.51 -4.58
CA ILE A 78 -9.25 -1.84 -4.39
C ILE A 78 -9.98 -2.30 -5.65
N THR A 79 -10.41 -1.35 -6.50
CA THR A 79 -11.18 -1.60 -7.72
C THR A 79 -10.27 -1.68 -8.93
#